data_AF-R9PL32-F1
#
_entry.id   AF-R9PL32-F1
#
_cell.length_a   1.000
_cell.length_b   1.000
_cell.length_c   1.000
_cell.angle_alpha   90.00
_cell.angle_beta   90.00
_cell.angle_gamma   90.00
#
_symmetry.space_group_name_H-M   'P 1'
#
loop_
_entity.id
_entity.type
_entity.pdbx_description
1 polymer ?
#
loop_
_entity_poly.entity_id
_entity_poly.type
_entity_poly.pdbx_seq_one_letter_code
_entity_poly.pdbx_strand_id
1 'polypeptide(L)'
;MKKLFTKSPLALCLLGLSFSAANANDLYKEMGITKPEQEAIMSAINSAREISKRAEQYNGLPYRRDAHAKATGCARATFSVNPDIPERFKAGLFAQENQQYKAWIRFSNGDMLVQADSKGDARGMAVKVMNVPGKAIAPELGESHNQDFIMTNTPAFFNRNIFDYADDMTYLAKFQRTKWFISLFPPRLHPKQFYRAIQTVSSVINTPLEAQYFSMLPYRLGNSTIKFSTKPCAGMTFPSKVDKSDPDYLSNQLETQLANGGACFEFMVQEKLPGYYMPVDDATAIWSEQASPFISIATINIPPQHLYSEQQQQFCENISMNPWRAVEGWEPLSSLNKARRVVYQAVSKYRHQQNKAATPEPNSWCLASEGEVCDPNQGLVVSKPTWPLPRCFDGYAKPIDGESLNSNCK
;
A
#
# COMPACT_ATOMS: atom_id res chain seq x y z
N MET A 1 44.78 45.70 14.89
CA MET A 1 44.79 44.53 15.80
C MET A 1 43.34 44.31 16.28
N LYS A 2 42.51 43.58 15.53
CA LYS A 2 42.05 42.19 15.78
C LYS A 2 41.67 41.87 17.24
N LYS A 3 40.35 41.74 17.49
CA LYS A 3 39.62 40.59 18.11
C LYS A 3 38.15 40.99 18.31
N LEU A 4 37.22 40.61 17.42
CA LEU A 4 36.41 39.38 17.41
C LEU A 4 35.58 39.15 18.69
N PHE A 5 34.29 39.48 18.63
CA PHE A 5 33.25 38.80 19.40
C PHE A 5 32.27 38.13 18.44
N THR A 6 32.33 36.81 18.53
CA THR A 6 31.52 35.71 18.02
C THR A 6 30.05 36.02 17.70
N LYS A 7 29.68 35.85 16.42
CA LYS A 7 28.32 35.43 16.00
C LYS A 7 28.27 33.90 16.07
N SER A 8 27.27 33.36 16.76
CA SER A 8 26.89 31.95 16.69
C SER A 8 26.00 31.73 15.45
N PRO A 9 26.31 30.79 14.55
CA PRO A 9 25.33 30.26 13.62
C PRO A 9 24.82 28.90 14.12
N LEU A 10 23.51 28.81 14.30
CA LEU A 10 22.76 27.56 14.32
C LEU A 10 23.12 26.77 13.05
N ALA A 11 23.87 25.68 13.21
CA ALA A 11 24.08 24.71 12.15
C ALA A 11 22.84 23.83 12.05
N LEU A 12 21.96 24.16 11.09
CA LEU A 12 20.88 23.29 10.65
C LEU A 12 21.52 22.05 10.00
N CYS A 13 21.54 20.92 10.71
CA CYS A 13 22.05 19.65 10.21
C CYS A 13 21.09 19.08 9.16
N LEU A 14 21.20 19.55 7.92
CA LEU A 14 20.65 18.89 6.74
C LEU A 14 21.57 17.72 6.35
N LEU A 15 21.49 16.62 7.09
CA LEU A 15 22.04 15.33 6.65
C LEU A 15 21.07 14.71 5.63
N GLY A 16 21.00 15.32 4.45
CA GLY A 16 20.55 14.63 3.25
C GLY A 16 21.64 13.63 2.87
N LEU A 17 21.50 12.36 3.28
CA LEU A 17 22.37 11.28 2.80
C LEU A 17 22.23 11.20 1.26
N SER A 18 23.20 11.79 0.57
CA SER A 18 23.38 11.60 -0.86
C SER A 18 23.75 10.15 -1.10
N PHE A 19 22.90 9.43 -1.82
CA PHE A 19 23.13 8.03 -2.19
C PHE A 19 24.22 8.00 -3.25
N SER A 20 25.48 7.75 -2.85
CA SER A 20 26.60 7.64 -3.78
C SER A 20 26.53 6.34 -4.60
N ALA A 21 27.20 6.28 -5.75
CA ALA A 21 27.29 5.05 -6.55
C ALA A 21 27.99 3.91 -5.78
N ALA A 22 28.89 4.22 -4.86
CA ALA A 22 29.51 3.25 -3.96
C ALA A 22 28.46 2.63 -3.01
N ASN A 23 27.59 3.46 -2.42
CA ASN A 23 26.51 2.99 -1.54
C ASN A 23 25.48 2.11 -2.27
N ALA A 24 25.24 2.35 -3.56
CA ALA A 24 24.31 1.54 -4.35
C ALA A 24 24.87 0.13 -4.65
N ASN A 25 26.18 0.02 -4.93
CA ASN A 25 26.81 -1.29 -5.16
C ASN A 25 26.85 -2.13 -3.89
N ASP A 26 27.12 -1.51 -2.74
CA ASP A 26 27.09 -2.18 -1.44
C ASP A 26 25.69 -2.67 -1.10
N LEU A 27 24.67 -1.84 -1.35
CA LEU A 27 23.26 -2.21 -1.19
C LEU A 27 22.87 -3.41 -2.07
N TYR A 28 23.28 -3.42 -3.34
CA TYR A 28 22.99 -4.55 -4.24
C TYR A 28 23.68 -5.83 -3.79
N LYS A 29 24.90 -5.73 -3.27
CA LYS A 29 25.63 -6.87 -2.70
C LYS A 29 24.94 -7.42 -1.45
N GLU A 30 24.48 -6.54 -0.55
CA GLU A 30 23.72 -6.89 0.66
C GLU A 30 22.44 -7.66 0.32
N MET A 31 21.69 -7.20 -0.69
CA MET A 31 20.48 -7.86 -1.16
C MET A 31 20.74 -9.11 -2.02
N GLY A 32 22.00 -9.45 -2.31
CA GLY A 32 22.36 -10.54 -3.22
C GLY A 32 21.75 -10.37 -4.61
N ILE A 33 21.82 -9.17 -5.18
CA ILE A 33 21.35 -8.84 -6.52
C ILE A 33 22.49 -9.05 -7.52
N THR A 34 22.27 -9.94 -8.47
CA THR A 34 23.23 -10.27 -9.54
C THR A 34 23.39 -9.13 -10.54
N LYS A 35 24.51 -9.08 -11.28
CA LYS A 35 24.73 -8.05 -12.30
C LYS A 35 23.59 -7.94 -13.33
N PRO A 36 23.05 -9.06 -13.91
CA PRO A 36 21.92 -8.97 -14.82
C PRO A 36 20.65 -8.38 -14.16
N GLU A 37 20.38 -8.69 -12.89
CA GLU A 37 19.28 -8.08 -12.17
C GLU A 37 19.51 -6.58 -11.95
N GLN A 38 20.75 -6.14 -11.66
CA GLN A 38 21.06 -4.71 -11.54
C GLN A 38 20.78 -3.97 -12.85
N GLU A 39 21.17 -4.53 -13.99
CA GLU A 39 20.87 -3.96 -15.32
C GLU A 39 19.36 -3.86 -15.58
N ALA A 40 18.62 -4.92 -15.25
CA ALA A 40 17.16 -4.94 -15.35
C ALA A 40 16.50 -3.89 -14.43
N ILE A 41 16.97 -3.75 -13.19
CA ILE A 41 16.52 -2.73 -12.24
C ILE A 41 16.78 -1.32 -12.78
N MET A 42 17.97 -1.06 -13.32
CA MET A 42 18.31 0.24 -13.89
C MET A 42 17.43 0.56 -15.12
N SER A 43 17.17 -0.43 -15.97
CA SER A 43 16.22 -0.31 -17.09
C SER A 43 14.81 0.04 -16.61
N ALA A 44 14.33 -0.63 -15.56
CA ALA A 44 13.03 -0.35 -14.95
C ALA A 44 12.96 1.06 -14.35
N ILE A 45 13.99 1.53 -13.65
CA ILE A 45 14.04 2.90 -13.09
C ILE A 45 13.96 3.95 -14.20
N ASN A 46 14.72 3.76 -15.29
CA ASN A 46 14.71 4.68 -16.41
C ASN A 46 13.35 4.70 -17.13
N SER A 47 12.76 3.52 -17.34
CA SER A 47 11.44 3.39 -17.94
C SER A 47 10.35 4.01 -17.06
N ALA A 48 10.40 3.81 -15.74
CA ALA A 48 9.47 4.41 -14.78
C ALA A 48 9.49 5.95 -14.83
N ARG A 49 10.68 6.55 -14.88
CA ARG A 49 10.84 8.01 -15.02
C ARG A 49 10.27 8.52 -16.34
N GLU A 50 10.54 7.80 -17.43
CA GLU A 50 10.00 8.15 -18.75
C GLU A 50 8.47 8.01 -18.79
N ILE A 51 7.90 6.97 -18.16
CA ILE A 51 6.46 6.82 -17.99
C ILE A 51 5.89 8.01 -17.22
N SER A 52 6.44 8.36 -16.05
CA SER A 52 5.97 9.50 -15.26
C SER A 52 6.03 10.81 -16.05
N LYS A 53 7.13 11.05 -16.77
CA LYS A 53 7.29 12.23 -17.63
C LYS A 53 6.27 12.28 -18.77
N ARG A 54 6.04 11.17 -19.48
CA ARG A 54 5.06 11.14 -20.57
C ARG A 54 3.62 11.20 -20.07
N ALA A 55 3.32 10.48 -19.00
CA ALA A 55 2.00 10.49 -18.37
C ALA A 55 1.63 11.90 -17.89
N GLU A 56 2.59 12.69 -17.40
CA GLU A 56 2.37 14.09 -17.05
C GLU A 56 1.85 14.92 -18.24
N GLN A 57 2.31 14.67 -19.46
CA GLN A 57 1.79 15.35 -20.66
C GLN A 57 0.29 15.12 -20.90
N TYR A 58 -0.26 14.03 -20.35
CA TYR A 58 -1.69 13.70 -20.42
C TYR A 58 -2.44 14.05 -19.13
N ASN A 59 -1.80 13.90 -17.97
CA ASN A 59 -2.40 14.11 -16.65
C ASN A 59 -2.37 15.58 -16.21
N GLY A 60 -1.46 16.38 -16.77
CA GLY A 60 -1.10 17.69 -16.25
C GLY A 60 -0.32 17.62 -14.94
N LEU A 61 -0.01 18.81 -14.41
CA LEU A 61 0.64 18.95 -13.10
C LEU A 61 -0.32 18.63 -11.94
N PRO A 62 0.21 18.20 -10.78
CA PRO A 62 1.62 17.86 -10.52
C PRO A 62 2.05 16.55 -11.19
N TYR A 63 3.36 16.31 -11.28
CA TYR A 63 3.89 14.99 -11.68
C TYR A 63 3.28 13.92 -10.77
N ARG A 64 2.63 12.94 -11.41
CA ARG A 64 2.00 11.80 -10.74
C ARG A 64 2.93 10.59 -10.70
N ARG A 65 2.51 9.57 -9.96
CA ARG A 65 3.19 8.27 -9.88
C ARG A 65 3.19 7.59 -11.26
N ASP A 66 4.25 6.83 -11.54
CA ASP A 66 4.45 6.08 -12.79
C ASP A 66 3.43 4.95 -13.00
N ALA A 67 2.88 4.45 -11.90
CA ALA A 67 1.65 3.66 -11.84
C ALA A 67 0.84 4.13 -10.63
N HIS A 68 -0.43 3.78 -10.59
CA HIS A 68 -1.35 4.23 -9.56
C HIS A 68 -1.44 5.76 -9.43
N ALA A 69 -1.51 6.45 -10.57
CA ALA A 69 -1.48 7.91 -10.64
C ALA A 69 -2.68 8.55 -9.94
N LYS A 70 -3.88 8.00 -10.13
CA LYS A 70 -5.11 8.47 -9.48
C LYS A 70 -5.25 7.85 -8.09
N ALA A 71 -5.12 8.69 -7.06
CA ALA A 71 -5.56 8.33 -5.72
C ALA A 71 -7.09 8.35 -5.68
N THR A 72 -7.70 7.30 -5.13
CA THR A 72 -9.11 7.30 -4.78
C THR A 72 -9.30 8.03 -3.47
N GLY A 73 -8.41 7.84 -2.50
CA GLY A 73 -8.42 8.60 -1.25
C GLY A 73 -7.36 8.11 -0.27
N CYS A 74 -7.04 8.94 0.73
CA CYS A 74 -6.17 8.55 1.82
C CYS A 74 -6.91 8.63 3.15
N ALA A 75 -7.07 7.50 3.83
CA ALA A 75 -7.82 7.37 5.08
C ALA A 75 -6.90 7.12 6.28
N ARG A 76 -7.26 7.71 7.42
CA ARG A 76 -6.72 7.36 8.73
C ARG A 76 -7.25 5.98 9.12
N ALA A 77 -6.41 5.14 9.70
CA ALA A 77 -6.81 3.82 10.17
C ALA A 77 -5.98 3.41 11.38
N THR A 78 -6.46 2.41 12.11
CA THR A 78 -5.68 1.69 13.12
C THR A 78 -5.35 0.30 12.60
N PHE A 79 -4.18 -0.21 12.94
CA PHE A 79 -3.73 -1.57 12.66
C PHE A 79 -3.53 -2.26 14.00
N SER A 80 -4.31 -3.29 14.30
CA SER A 80 -4.27 -4.00 15.58
C SER A 80 -3.86 -5.44 15.35
N VAL A 81 -2.81 -5.91 16.02
CA VAL A 81 -2.42 -7.33 15.99
C VAL A 81 -3.48 -8.13 16.74
N ASN A 82 -4.00 -9.19 16.12
CA ASN A 82 -5.04 -10.02 16.73
C ASN A 82 -4.48 -10.74 17.97
N PRO A 83 -5.33 -11.10 18.95
CA PRO A 83 -4.95 -12.05 19.98
C PRO A 83 -4.73 -13.45 19.39
N ASP A 84 -3.94 -14.27 20.07
CA ASP A 84 -3.80 -15.72 19.81
C ASP A 84 -3.35 -16.07 18.37
N ILE A 85 -2.52 -15.24 17.75
CA ILE A 85 -1.98 -15.55 16.43
C ILE A 85 -0.97 -16.70 16.51
N PRO A 86 -0.81 -17.52 15.46
CA PRO A 86 0.14 -18.62 15.50
C PRO A 86 1.57 -18.16 15.79
N GLU A 87 2.26 -18.86 16.69
CA GLU A 87 3.59 -18.47 17.21
C GLU A 87 4.62 -18.14 16.11
N ARG A 88 4.60 -18.90 15.01
CA ARG A 88 5.49 -18.70 13.85
C ARG A 88 5.28 -17.38 13.08
N PHE A 89 4.22 -16.65 13.37
CA PHE A 89 3.93 -15.33 12.81
C PHE A 89 4.17 -14.18 13.81
N LYS A 90 4.53 -14.47 15.07
CA LYS A 90 4.85 -13.47 16.09
C LYS A 90 6.26 -12.91 15.91
N ALA A 91 6.45 -12.11 14.86
CA ALA A 91 7.74 -11.48 14.54
C ALA A 91 7.56 -10.04 14.04
N GLY A 92 8.56 -9.20 14.33
CA GLY A 92 8.56 -7.78 13.95
C GLY A 92 7.33 -7.05 14.48
N LEU A 93 6.59 -6.38 13.59
CA LEU A 93 5.34 -5.70 13.90
C LEU A 93 4.31 -6.58 14.64
N PHE A 94 4.33 -7.89 14.38
CA PHE A 94 3.38 -8.85 14.93
C PHE A 94 3.86 -9.53 16.23
N ALA A 95 5.00 -9.10 16.78
CA ALA A 95 5.58 -9.73 17.98
C ALA A 95 4.75 -9.53 19.26
N GLN A 96 3.99 -8.43 19.35
CA GLN A 96 3.13 -8.13 20.50
C GLN A 96 1.67 -8.23 20.10
N GLU A 97 0.97 -9.22 20.65
CA GLU A 97 -0.48 -9.36 20.49
C GLU A 97 -1.24 -8.19 21.12
N ASN A 98 -2.42 -7.89 20.59
CA ASN A 98 -3.27 -6.76 20.99
C ASN A 98 -2.61 -5.38 20.85
N GLN A 99 -1.38 -5.30 20.31
CA GLN A 99 -0.74 -4.05 20.04
C GLN A 99 -1.47 -3.34 18.89
N GLN A 100 -1.86 -2.10 19.15
CA GLN A 100 -2.50 -1.24 18.18
C GLN A 100 -1.53 -0.13 17.73
N TYR A 101 -1.55 0.14 16.44
CA TYR A 101 -0.78 1.19 15.79
C TYR A 101 -1.70 2.11 14.99
N LYS A 102 -1.31 3.38 14.87
CA LYS A 102 -1.93 4.28 13.90
C LYS A 102 -1.38 4.01 12.51
N ALA A 103 -2.22 4.14 11.51
CA ALA A 103 -1.89 3.92 10.11
C ALA A 103 -2.55 4.94 9.18
N TRP A 104 -2.00 5.06 7.99
CA TRP A 104 -2.59 5.73 6.84
C TRP A 104 -2.79 4.72 5.72
N ILE A 105 -3.94 4.75 5.06
CA ILE A 105 -4.26 3.89 3.92
C ILE A 105 -4.43 4.78 2.70
N ARG A 106 -3.77 4.45 1.58
CA ARG A 106 -4.00 5.05 0.28
C ARG A 106 -4.69 4.04 -0.64
N PHE A 107 -5.89 4.37 -1.10
CA PHE A 107 -6.58 3.68 -2.17
C PHE A 107 -6.27 4.35 -3.51
N SER A 108 -6.20 3.56 -4.59
CA SER A 108 -5.87 4.08 -5.92
C SER A 108 -6.32 3.19 -7.05
N ASN A 109 -6.48 3.78 -8.23
CA ASN A 109 -6.51 3.04 -9.49
C ASN A 109 -5.08 2.63 -9.88
N GLY A 110 -4.88 1.73 -10.83
CA GLY A 110 -3.60 1.12 -11.18
C GLY A 110 -2.84 1.83 -12.28
N ASP A 111 -3.55 2.52 -13.17
CA ASP A 111 -2.97 3.09 -14.38
C ASP A 111 -2.01 4.27 -14.10
N MET A 112 -1.10 4.51 -15.05
CA MET A 112 -0.21 5.67 -15.09
C MET A 112 -0.95 6.96 -15.43
N LEU A 113 -2.13 6.86 -16.06
CA LEU A 113 -2.99 7.98 -16.40
C LEU A 113 -4.09 8.16 -15.36
N VAL A 114 -4.48 9.42 -15.13
CA VAL A 114 -5.68 9.74 -14.36
C VAL A 114 -6.89 9.49 -15.25
N GLN A 115 -7.60 8.41 -14.98
CA GLN A 115 -8.75 7.97 -15.76
C GLN A 115 -10.03 7.93 -14.94
N ALA A 116 -11.17 7.93 -15.63
CA ALA A 116 -12.46 7.71 -15.01
C ALA A 116 -12.49 6.34 -14.30
N ASP A 117 -13.05 6.31 -13.09
CA ASP A 117 -13.11 5.13 -12.23
C ASP A 117 -13.92 3.98 -12.85
N SER A 118 -14.75 4.28 -13.86
CA SER A 118 -15.62 3.33 -14.55
C SER A 118 -14.88 2.46 -15.54
N LYS A 119 -13.65 2.86 -15.92
CA LYS A 119 -12.76 2.00 -16.71
C LYS A 119 -12.24 0.87 -15.83
N GLY A 120 -12.15 -0.32 -16.43
CA GLY A 120 -11.46 -1.45 -15.82
C GLY A 120 -10.02 -1.05 -15.47
N ASP A 121 -9.58 -1.40 -14.27
CA ASP A 121 -8.23 -1.13 -13.80
C ASP A 121 -7.92 -1.96 -12.55
N ALA A 122 -6.63 -2.16 -12.28
CA ALA A 122 -6.17 -2.65 -10.99
C ALA A 122 -6.55 -1.65 -9.89
N ARG A 123 -6.82 -2.13 -8.69
CA ARG A 123 -7.13 -1.28 -7.54
C ARG A 123 -6.11 -1.52 -6.45
N GLY A 124 -5.36 -0.48 -6.10
CA GLY A 124 -4.32 -0.52 -5.08
C GLY A 124 -4.85 -0.16 -3.70
N MET A 125 -4.36 -0.86 -2.68
CA MET A 125 -4.47 -0.49 -1.26
C MET A 125 -3.07 -0.52 -0.68
N ALA A 126 -2.59 0.62 -0.19
CA ALA A 126 -1.30 0.72 0.46
C ALA A 126 -1.48 1.24 1.89
N VAL A 127 -0.95 0.51 2.88
CA VAL A 127 -1.12 0.79 4.30
C VAL A 127 0.25 1.13 4.89
N LYS A 128 0.39 2.33 5.44
CA LYS A 128 1.57 2.74 6.22
C LYS A 128 1.21 2.70 7.70
N VAL A 129 1.75 1.73 8.42
CA VAL A 129 1.66 1.63 9.87
C VAL A 129 2.78 2.46 10.50
N MET A 130 2.46 3.26 11.51
CA MET A 130 3.38 4.25 12.08
C MET A 130 3.87 3.84 13.48
N ASN A 131 5.10 4.24 13.81
CA ASN A 131 5.74 4.04 15.13
C ASN A 131 5.84 2.56 15.57
N VAL A 132 6.20 1.69 14.63
CA VAL A 132 6.48 0.27 14.83
C VAL A 132 7.87 0.11 15.48
N PRO A 133 7.97 -0.47 16.69
CA PRO A 133 9.26 -0.71 17.33
C PRO A 133 10.13 -1.68 16.53
N GLY A 134 11.45 -1.48 16.59
CA GLY A 134 12.44 -2.35 15.95
C GLY A 134 13.38 -1.60 15.00
N LYS A 135 14.46 -2.28 14.61
CA LYS A 135 15.43 -1.72 13.66
C LYS A 135 14.86 -1.71 12.24
N ALA A 136 14.97 -0.59 11.54
CA ALA A 136 14.56 -0.50 10.13
C ALA A 136 15.43 -1.40 9.24
N ILE A 137 14.80 -2.14 8.31
CA ILE A 137 15.51 -3.04 7.37
C ILE A 137 16.10 -2.32 6.16
N ALA A 138 15.66 -1.08 5.90
CA ALA A 138 16.16 -0.22 4.82
C ALA A 138 16.40 1.22 5.33
N PRO A 139 17.47 1.45 6.11
CA PRO A 139 17.74 2.74 6.74
C PRO A 139 17.85 3.92 5.75
N GLU A 140 18.22 3.65 4.49
CA GLU A 140 18.31 4.68 3.45
C GLU A 140 16.95 5.23 2.99
N LEU A 141 15.85 4.59 3.38
CA LEU A 141 14.49 5.10 3.20
C LEU A 141 14.09 6.10 4.31
N GLY A 142 15.01 6.41 5.22
CA GLY A 142 14.82 7.26 6.39
C GLY A 142 14.61 6.43 7.65
N GLU A 143 14.99 6.99 8.80
CA GLU A 143 14.87 6.36 10.12
C GLU A 143 13.43 6.34 10.66
N SER A 144 12.42 6.52 9.80
CA SER A 144 11.03 6.42 10.26
C SER A 144 10.73 4.98 10.66
N HIS A 145 10.30 4.78 11.91
CA HIS A 145 9.81 3.52 12.48
C HIS A 145 8.45 3.14 11.88
N ASN A 146 8.32 3.16 10.56
CA ASN A 146 7.07 2.91 9.84
C ASN A 146 7.17 1.58 9.10
N GLN A 147 6.03 0.95 8.84
CA GLN A 147 5.93 -0.28 8.05
C GLN A 147 4.87 -0.15 6.95
N ASP A 148 5.27 -0.36 5.71
CA ASP A 148 4.42 -0.21 4.54
C ASP A 148 4.00 -1.57 3.96
N PHE A 149 2.69 -1.79 3.85
CA PHE A 149 2.09 -2.92 3.14
C PHE A 149 1.46 -2.43 1.85
N ILE A 150 1.95 -2.90 0.70
CA ILE A 150 1.46 -2.46 -0.62
C ILE A 150 0.81 -3.63 -1.32
N MET A 151 -0.46 -3.46 -1.66
CA MET A 151 -1.31 -4.51 -2.20
C MET A 151 -2.12 -4.01 -3.41
N THR A 152 -2.60 -4.96 -4.21
CA THR A 152 -3.57 -4.70 -5.28
C THR A 152 -4.68 -5.74 -5.24
N ASN A 153 -5.82 -5.47 -5.85
CA ASN A 153 -6.99 -6.35 -5.81
C ASN A 153 -6.91 -7.58 -6.74
N THR A 154 -5.69 -8.02 -7.10
CA THR A 154 -5.44 -9.25 -7.85
C THR A 154 -4.37 -10.10 -7.17
N PRO A 155 -4.54 -11.44 -7.12
CA PRO A 155 -3.70 -12.34 -6.31
C PRO A 155 -2.31 -12.64 -6.91
N ALA A 156 -2.08 -12.28 -8.17
CA ALA A 156 -0.83 -12.55 -8.90
C ALA A 156 -0.54 -11.45 -9.91
N PHE A 157 0.74 -11.22 -10.17
CA PHE A 157 1.22 -10.22 -11.13
C PHE A 157 1.36 -10.83 -12.52
N PHE A 158 1.43 -9.98 -13.55
CA PHE A 158 1.57 -10.45 -14.91
C PHE A 158 3.03 -10.59 -15.36
N ASN A 159 3.99 -9.83 -14.82
CA ASN A 159 5.41 -10.12 -15.05
C ASN A 159 5.90 -11.12 -14.00
N ARG A 160 6.63 -12.16 -14.42
CA ARG A 160 7.09 -13.24 -13.52
C ARG A 160 8.14 -12.78 -12.51
N ASN A 161 9.13 -12.05 -12.99
CA ASN A 161 10.31 -11.63 -12.24
C ASN A 161 10.82 -10.29 -12.79
N ILE A 162 11.96 -9.82 -12.28
CA ILE A 162 12.52 -8.52 -12.67
C ILE A 162 12.86 -8.41 -14.16
N PHE A 163 13.24 -9.50 -14.82
CA PHE A 163 13.60 -9.47 -16.25
C PHE A 163 12.37 -9.22 -17.12
N ASP A 164 11.30 -9.98 -16.87
CA ASP A 164 10.01 -9.80 -17.54
C ASP A 164 9.49 -8.36 -17.31
N TYR A 165 9.59 -7.86 -16.08
CA TYR A 165 9.12 -6.51 -15.72
C TYR A 165 9.93 -5.42 -16.41
N ALA A 166 11.26 -5.51 -16.37
CA ALA A 166 12.14 -4.52 -16.97
C ALA A 166 11.93 -4.42 -18.50
N ASP A 167 11.74 -5.55 -19.19
CA ASP A 167 11.46 -5.58 -20.62
C ASP A 167 10.09 -4.96 -20.93
N ASP A 168 9.04 -5.37 -20.22
CA ASP A 168 7.68 -4.84 -20.39
C ASP A 168 7.61 -3.32 -20.17
N MET A 169 8.27 -2.82 -19.13
CA MET A 169 8.35 -1.39 -18.86
C MET A 169 8.93 -0.58 -20.02
N THR A 170 9.83 -1.14 -20.83
CA THR A 170 10.36 -0.42 -22.01
C THR A 170 9.29 -0.19 -23.09
N TYR A 171 8.30 -1.07 -23.19
CA TYR A 171 7.14 -0.93 -24.07
C TYR A 171 6.10 0.02 -23.47
N LEU A 172 5.85 -0.08 -22.16
CA LEU A 172 4.96 0.83 -21.45
C LEU A 172 5.45 2.28 -21.50
N ALA A 173 6.76 2.52 -21.36
CA ALA A 173 7.37 3.84 -21.57
C ALA A 173 7.12 4.41 -22.97
N LYS A 174 6.84 3.54 -23.96
CA LYS A 174 6.45 3.93 -25.33
C LYS A 174 4.93 3.93 -25.54
N PHE A 175 4.13 3.75 -24.49
CA PHE A 175 2.68 3.58 -24.53
C PHE A 175 2.22 2.36 -25.35
N GLN A 176 3.10 1.38 -25.55
CA GLN A 176 2.84 0.16 -26.32
C GLN A 176 2.35 -0.98 -25.41
N ARG A 177 1.19 -0.78 -24.77
CA ARG A 177 0.66 -1.60 -23.66
C ARG A 177 0.55 -3.10 -23.92
N THR A 178 0.38 -3.52 -25.18
CA THR A 178 0.20 -4.95 -25.53
C THR A 178 1.42 -5.58 -26.18
N LYS A 179 2.40 -4.79 -26.63
CA LYS A 179 3.50 -5.29 -27.46
C LYS A 179 4.47 -6.21 -26.72
N TRP A 180 4.59 -6.07 -25.41
CA TRP A 180 5.37 -7.02 -24.63
C TRP A 180 4.70 -8.40 -24.60
N PHE A 181 3.37 -8.46 -24.54
CA PHE A 181 2.65 -9.74 -24.51
C PHE A 181 2.56 -10.42 -25.87
N ILE A 182 2.26 -9.63 -26.92
CA ILE A 182 2.00 -10.11 -28.27
C ILE A 182 2.68 -9.16 -29.26
N SER A 183 3.63 -9.69 -30.02
CA SER A 183 4.29 -8.96 -31.11
C SER A 183 4.59 -9.91 -32.26
N LEU A 184 4.42 -9.43 -33.50
CA LEU A 184 4.80 -10.18 -34.71
C LEU A 184 6.27 -9.91 -35.10
N PHE A 185 6.81 -8.74 -34.75
CA PHE A 185 8.17 -8.32 -35.13
C PHE A 185 8.84 -7.49 -34.01
N PRO A 186 9.76 -8.09 -33.21
CA PRO A 186 10.12 -9.51 -33.18
C PRO A 186 8.95 -10.39 -32.68
N PRO A 187 8.86 -11.67 -33.10
CA PRO A 187 7.80 -12.58 -32.69
C PRO A 187 7.88 -12.86 -31.19
N ARG A 188 6.79 -12.63 -30.46
CA ARG A 188 6.67 -12.85 -29.01
C ARG A 188 5.22 -13.18 -28.64
N LEU A 189 5.05 -14.15 -27.75
CA LEU A 189 3.75 -14.55 -27.20
C LEU A 189 3.89 -14.98 -25.74
N HIS A 190 3.25 -14.25 -24.82
CA HIS A 190 3.21 -14.54 -23.38
C HIS A 190 1.77 -14.74 -22.90
N PRO A 191 1.13 -15.90 -23.19
CA PRO A 191 -0.32 -16.05 -23.04
C PRO A 191 -0.77 -16.06 -21.57
N LYS A 192 0.00 -16.71 -20.67
CA LYS A 192 -0.29 -16.72 -19.23
C LYS A 192 -0.21 -15.30 -18.66
N GLN A 193 0.85 -14.57 -18.98
CA GLN A 193 1.06 -13.20 -18.56
C GLN A 193 -0.01 -12.27 -19.12
N PHE A 194 -0.39 -12.44 -20.39
CA PHE A 194 -1.44 -11.63 -21.02
C PHE A 194 -2.80 -11.86 -20.37
N TYR A 195 -3.13 -13.11 -20.06
CA TYR A 195 -4.34 -13.44 -19.30
C TYR A 195 -4.33 -12.77 -17.92
N ARG A 196 -3.22 -12.84 -17.18
CA ARG A 196 -3.06 -12.15 -15.88
C ARG A 196 -3.19 -10.62 -16.01
N ALA A 197 -2.64 -10.05 -17.08
CA ALA A 197 -2.74 -8.62 -17.36
C ALA A 197 -4.19 -8.23 -17.60
N ILE A 198 -4.92 -8.98 -18.45
CA ILE A 198 -6.36 -8.77 -18.69
C ILE A 198 -7.14 -8.83 -17.38
N GLN A 199 -6.96 -9.87 -16.56
CA GLN A 199 -7.63 -10.00 -15.25
C GLN A 199 -7.39 -8.78 -14.35
N THR A 200 -6.18 -8.22 -14.41
CA THR A 200 -5.77 -7.05 -13.62
C THR A 200 -6.41 -5.77 -14.14
N VAL A 201 -6.31 -5.50 -15.45
CA VAL A 201 -6.80 -4.26 -16.06
C VAL A 201 -8.29 -4.28 -16.40
N SER A 202 -8.98 -5.40 -16.26
CA SER A 202 -10.44 -5.49 -16.45
C SER A 202 -11.22 -5.39 -15.15
N SER A 203 -10.55 -5.21 -14.01
CA SER A 203 -11.21 -5.21 -12.70
C SER A 203 -12.09 -3.97 -12.51
N VAL A 204 -13.34 -4.21 -12.06
CA VAL A 204 -14.33 -3.18 -11.74
C VAL A 204 -14.89 -3.48 -10.35
N ILE A 205 -14.94 -2.45 -9.51
CA ILE A 205 -15.49 -2.50 -8.14
C ILE A 205 -16.56 -1.41 -8.01
N ASN A 206 -17.40 -1.51 -6.98
CA ASN A 206 -18.38 -0.48 -6.61
C ASN A 206 -17.79 0.47 -5.57
N THR A 207 -16.93 -0.02 -4.68
CA THR A 207 -16.22 0.78 -3.67
C THR A 207 -14.86 0.18 -3.33
N PRO A 208 -13.82 0.98 -3.03
CA PRO A 208 -12.55 0.46 -2.54
C PRO A 208 -12.68 -0.36 -1.24
N LEU A 209 -13.77 -0.16 -0.49
CA LEU A 209 -13.96 -0.84 0.78
C LEU A 209 -14.42 -2.30 0.66
N GLU A 210 -14.85 -2.76 -0.52
CA GLU A 210 -15.39 -4.12 -0.72
C GLU A 210 -14.36 -5.13 -1.25
N ALA A 211 -13.24 -4.66 -1.80
CA ALA A 211 -12.29 -5.50 -2.50
C ALA A 211 -11.38 -6.25 -1.53
N GLN A 212 -10.99 -7.48 -1.89
CA GLN A 212 -9.82 -8.12 -1.28
C GLN A 212 -8.56 -7.64 -2.00
N TYR A 213 -7.53 -7.29 -1.24
CA TYR A 213 -6.23 -6.85 -1.73
C TYR A 213 -5.14 -7.85 -1.36
N PHE A 214 -4.17 -8.05 -2.24
CA PHE A 214 -3.13 -9.06 -2.14
C PHE A 214 -1.76 -8.44 -2.31
N SER A 215 -0.76 -8.97 -1.60
CA SER A 215 0.64 -8.57 -1.73
C SER A 215 1.23 -8.93 -3.09
N MET A 216 0.63 -9.92 -3.79
CA MET A 216 1.07 -10.61 -5.01
C MET A 216 2.40 -11.35 -4.87
N LEU A 217 3.38 -10.71 -4.23
CA LEU A 217 4.75 -11.16 -4.03
C LEU A 217 4.93 -11.74 -2.63
N PRO A 218 5.90 -12.66 -2.46
CA PRO A 218 6.19 -13.30 -1.18
C PRO A 218 7.09 -12.44 -0.28
N TYR A 219 6.98 -12.66 1.01
CA TYR A 219 7.72 -12.01 2.09
C TYR A 219 8.17 -13.07 3.09
N ARG A 220 9.18 -12.76 3.89
CA ARG A 220 9.57 -13.51 5.08
C ARG A 220 9.00 -12.78 6.30
N LEU A 221 8.28 -13.51 7.14
CA LEU A 221 7.80 -13.06 8.44
C LEU A 221 8.37 -14.02 9.49
N GLY A 222 9.34 -13.54 10.27
CA GLY A 222 10.15 -14.40 11.13
C GLY A 222 10.85 -15.50 10.32
N ASN A 223 10.51 -16.76 10.58
CA ASN A 223 11.02 -17.91 9.82
C ASN A 223 10.09 -18.37 8.69
N SER A 224 8.90 -17.78 8.59
CA SER A 224 7.85 -18.21 7.67
C SER A 224 7.95 -17.47 6.34
N THR A 225 7.83 -18.17 5.22
CA THR A 225 7.67 -17.54 3.91
C THR A 225 6.19 -17.41 3.62
N ILE A 226 5.69 -16.18 3.42
CA ILE A 226 4.26 -15.88 3.32
C ILE A 226 3.95 -15.01 2.11
N LYS A 227 2.70 -15.07 1.62
CA LYS A 227 2.03 -13.94 0.97
C LYS A 227 1.05 -13.35 1.98
N PHE A 228 0.68 -12.08 1.83
CA PHE A 228 -0.33 -11.47 2.69
C PHE A 228 -1.46 -10.86 1.87
N SER A 229 -2.60 -10.65 2.51
CA SER A 229 -3.81 -10.11 1.90
C SER A 229 -4.64 -9.37 2.95
N THR A 230 -5.42 -8.39 2.51
CA THR A 230 -6.49 -7.80 3.31
C THR A 230 -7.83 -8.06 2.65
N LYS A 231 -8.84 -8.46 3.43
CA LYS A 231 -10.23 -8.57 2.94
C LYS A 231 -11.17 -7.85 3.89
N PRO A 232 -12.34 -7.38 3.45
CA PRO A 232 -13.31 -6.79 4.37
C PRO A 232 -13.70 -7.76 5.48
N CYS A 233 -13.87 -7.23 6.70
CA CYS A 233 -14.31 -8.04 7.84
C CYS A 233 -15.70 -8.65 7.60
N ALA A 234 -15.95 -9.81 8.21
CA ALA A 234 -17.26 -10.45 8.13
C ALA A 234 -18.38 -9.52 8.62
N GLY A 235 -19.52 -9.54 7.93
CA GLY A 235 -20.69 -8.70 8.26
C GLY A 235 -20.67 -7.28 7.69
N MET A 236 -19.57 -6.85 7.06
CA MET A 236 -19.55 -5.57 6.34
C MET A 236 -20.52 -5.60 5.15
N THR A 237 -21.32 -4.54 5.00
CA THR A 237 -22.27 -4.38 3.90
C THR A 237 -21.84 -3.27 2.96
N PHE A 238 -21.88 -3.53 1.66
CA PHE A 238 -21.51 -2.57 0.62
C PHE A 238 -22.67 -2.34 -0.36
N PRO A 239 -22.76 -1.15 -0.99
CA PRO A 239 -23.76 -0.90 -2.03
C PRO A 239 -23.62 -1.89 -3.19
N SER A 240 -24.69 -2.62 -3.50
CA SER A 240 -24.71 -3.56 -4.63
C SER A 240 -24.83 -2.84 -5.99
N LYS A 241 -25.30 -1.60 -5.99
CA LYS A 241 -25.39 -0.71 -7.15
C LYS A 241 -24.89 0.67 -6.79
N VAL A 242 -24.04 1.20 -7.66
CA VAL A 242 -23.45 2.53 -7.57
C VAL A 242 -23.59 3.19 -8.94
N ASP A 243 -23.89 4.49 -8.95
CA ASP A 243 -23.82 5.29 -10.17
C ASP A 243 -22.35 5.48 -10.58
N LYS A 244 -21.98 4.95 -11.75
CA LYS A 244 -20.61 4.98 -12.29
C LYS A 244 -20.44 6.04 -13.38
N SER A 245 -21.42 6.93 -13.55
CA SER A 245 -21.36 8.02 -14.54
C SER A 245 -20.35 9.09 -14.15
N ASP A 246 -20.17 9.34 -12.85
CA ASP A 246 -19.16 10.24 -12.33
C ASP A 246 -17.75 9.66 -12.56
N PRO A 247 -16.81 10.41 -13.19
CA PRO A 247 -15.44 9.94 -13.38
C PRO A 247 -14.70 9.63 -12.07
N ASP A 248 -15.14 10.16 -10.94
CA ASP A 248 -14.57 10.00 -9.60
C ASP A 248 -15.49 9.20 -8.65
N TYR A 249 -16.40 8.37 -9.19
CA TYR A 249 -17.38 7.67 -8.35
C TYR A 249 -16.76 6.83 -7.22
N LEU A 250 -15.56 6.24 -7.39
CA LEU A 250 -14.94 5.47 -6.31
C LEU A 250 -14.49 6.39 -5.17
N SER A 251 -14.01 7.59 -5.49
CA SER A 251 -13.64 8.59 -4.50
C SER A 251 -14.88 9.06 -3.74
N ASN A 252 -15.98 9.31 -4.47
CA ASN A 252 -17.26 9.72 -3.89
C ASN A 252 -17.88 8.62 -3.02
N GLN A 253 -17.81 7.35 -3.44
CA GLN A 253 -18.27 6.22 -2.63
C GLN A 253 -17.45 6.06 -1.36
N LEU A 254 -16.13 6.16 -1.46
CA LEU A 254 -15.23 6.07 -0.32
C LEU A 254 -15.53 7.15 0.73
N GLU A 255 -15.71 8.41 0.31
CA GLU A 255 -16.09 9.52 1.20
C GLU A 255 -17.48 9.32 1.79
N THR A 256 -18.47 8.99 0.95
CA THR A 256 -19.85 8.81 1.43
C THR A 256 -19.93 7.72 2.49
N GLN A 257 -19.23 6.59 2.30
CA GLN A 257 -19.25 5.50 3.26
C GLN A 257 -18.51 5.86 4.55
N LEU A 258 -17.36 6.53 4.47
CA LEU A 258 -16.56 6.87 5.64
C LEU A 258 -17.11 8.08 6.41
N ALA A 259 -17.84 8.99 5.75
CA ALA A 259 -18.56 10.06 6.44
C ALA A 259 -19.72 9.53 7.30
N ASN A 260 -20.31 8.38 6.92
CA ASN A 260 -21.49 7.80 7.57
C ASN A 260 -21.19 6.56 8.44
N GLY A 261 -19.98 6.01 8.39
CA GLY A 261 -19.62 4.79 9.09
C GLY A 261 -18.14 4.47 9.01
N GLY A 262 -17.72 3.42 9.71
CA GLY A 262 -16.36 2.90 9.64
C GLY A 262 -16.23 1.79 8.59
N ALA A 263 -15.01 1.33 8.38
CA ALA A 263 -14.72 0.12 7.62
C ALA A 263 -13.68 -0.74 8.32
N CYS A 264 -13.71 -2.04 8.06
CA CYS A 264 -12.83 -3.01 8.70
C CYS A 264 -12.27 -3.97 7.65
N PHE A 265 -10.97 -4.26 7.76
CA PHE A 265 -10.31 -5.29 6.98
C PHE A 265 -9.56 -6.27 7.90
N GLU A 266 -9.69 -7.57 7.62
CA GLU A 266 -8.81 -8.59 8.18
C GLU A 266 -7.49 -8.57 7.40
N PHE A 267 -6.37 -8.44 8.09
CA PHE A 267 -5.03 -8.64 7.53
C PHE A 267 -4.62 -10.10 7.77
N MET A 268 -4.39 -10.80 6.67
CA MET A 268 -4.19 -12.25 6.66
C MET A 268 -2.88 -12.63 5.99
N VAL A 269 -2.32 -13.77 6.41
CA VAL A 269 -1.13 -14.37 5.79
C VAL A 269 -1.43 -15.77 5.27
N GLN A 270 -0.82 -16.10 4.14
CA GLN A 270 -0.84 -17.41 3.51
C GLN A 270 0.59 -17.93 3.47
N GLU A 271 0.84 -19.08 4.12
CA GLU A 271 2.18 -19.63 4.26
C GLU A 271 2.57 -20.51 3.07
N LYS A 272 3.84 -20.43 2.66
CA LYS A 272 4.43 -21.32 1.67
C LYS A 272 4.63 -22.70 2.28
N LEU A 273 4.01 -23.72 1.70
CA LEU A 273 4.15 -25.10 2.14
C LEU A 273 5.16 -25.90 1.29
N PRO A 274 5.93 -26.83 1.90
CA PRO A 274 6.70 -27.82 1.17
C PRO A 274 5.80 -28.72 0.30
N GLY A 275 6.27 -29.14 -0.86
CA GLY A 275 5.54 -30.04 -1.76
C GLY A 275 4.46 -29.39 -2.65
N TYR A 276 4.15 -28.11 -2.43
CA TYR A 276 3.20 -27.35 -3.26
C TYR A 276 3.91 -26.36 -4.21
N TYR A 277 3.31 -26.11 -5.37
CA TYR A 277 3.81 -25.12 -6.33
C TYR A 277 3.54 -23.70 -5.81
N MET A 278 4.49 -23.20 -5.02
CA MET A 278 4.45 -21.87 -4.40
C MET A 278 5.80 -21.17 -4.60
N PRO A 279 6.16 -20.85 -5.86
CA PRO A 279 7.48 -20.30 -6.18
C PRO A 279 7.68 -18.93 -5.52
N VAL A 280 8.92 -18.65 -5.10
CA VAL A 280 9.29 -17.35 -4.52
C VAL A 280 9.53 -16.31 -5.62
N ASP A 281 10.16 -16.70 -6.74
CA ASP A 281 10.50 -15.78 -7.83
C ASP A 281 9.69 -16.05 -9.12
N ASP A 282 8.39 -16.29 -8.96
CA ASP A 282 7.40 -16.24 -10.04
C ASP A 282 6.10 -15.60 -9.53
N ALA A 283 5.95 -14.31 -9.82
CA ALA A 283 4.80 -13.53 -9.39
C ALA A 283 3.51 -13.86 -10.15
N THR A 284 3.56 -14.66 -11.23
CA THR A 284 2.37 -15.11 -11.96
C THR A 284 1.65 -16.28 -11.28
N ALA A 285 2.29 -16.89 -10.29
CA ALA A 285 1.77 -18.02 -9.54
C ALA A 285 0.81 -17.57 -8.43
N ILE A 286 -0.41 -18.11 -8.47
CA ILE A 286 -1.38 -18.03 -7.38
C ILE A 286 -1.14 -19.26 -6.50
N TRP A 287 -0.93 -19.04 -5.20
CA TRP A 287 -0.74 -20.12 -4.24
C TRP A 287 -2.10 -20.70 -3.87
N SER A 288 -2.23 -22.03 -3.87
CA SER A 288 -3.51 -22.70 -3.60
C SER A 288 -4.00 -22.41 -2.19
N GLU A 289 -5.17 -21.76 -2.08
CA GLU A 289 -5.84 -21.50 -0.80
C GLU A 289 -6.40 -22.79 -0.16
N GLN A 290 -6.69 -23.81 -0.97
CA GLN A 290 -7.08 -25.13 -0.45
C GLN A 290 -5.90 -25.81 0.26
N ALA A 291 -4.68 -25.62 -0.24
CA ALA A 291 -3.47 -26.18 0.37
C ALA A 291 -2.99 -25.36 1.57
N SER A 292 -2.96 -24.04 1.42
CA SER A 292 -2.56 -23.10 2.46
C SER A 292 -3.61 -21.99 2.53
N PRO A 293 -4.58 -22.08 3.45
CA PRO A 293 -5.59 -21.03 3.60
C PRO A 293 -4.99 -19.77 4.22
N PHE A 294 -5.65 -18.63 3.97
CA PHE A 294 -5.30 -17.39 4.66
C PHE A 294 -5.69 -17.45 6.14
N ILE A 295 -4.75 -17.06 7.02
CA ILE A 295 -4.93 -16.97 8.46
C ILE A 295 -4.92 -15.49 8.85
N SER A 296 -5.98 -15.01 9.49
CA SER A 296 -6.09 -13.63 9.98
C SER A 296 -5.16 -13.43 11.18
N ILE A 297 -4.28 -12.44 11.11
CA ILE A 297 -3.29 -12.13 12.17
C ILE A 297 -3.36 -10.69 12.67
N ALA A 298 -4.08 -9.82 11.96
CA ALA A 298 -4.33 -8.46 12.41
C ALA A 298 -5.64 -7.94 11.82
N THR A 299 -6.12 -6.84 12.38
CA THR A 299 -7.33 -6.14 11.94
C THR A 299 -6.99 -4.68 11.66
N ILE A 300 -7.41 -4.20 10.50
CA ILE A 300 -7.31 -2.80 10.10
C ILE A 300 -8.69 -2.17 10.28
N ASN A 301 -8.80 -1.21 11.19
CA ASN A 301 -10.05 -0.48 11.42
C ASN A 301 -9.92 0.96 10.93
N ILE A 302 -10.81 1.35 10.01
CA ILE A 302 -10.91 2.69 9.42
C ILE A 302 -12.08 3.40 10.13
N PRO A 303 -11.82 4.35 11.04
CA PRO A 303 -12.90 5.08 11.70
C PRO A 303 -13.68 5.97 10.72
N PRO A 304 -14.92 6.34 11.07
CA PRO A 304 -15.66 7.37 10.36
C PRO A 304 -14.85 8.66 10.26
N GLN A 305 -14.74 9.23 9.06
CA GLN A 305 -13.91 10.39 8.77
C GLN A 305 -14.30 11.05 7.45
N HIS A 306 -13.89 12.31 7.31
CA HIS A 306 -13.85 12.99 6.03
C HIS A 306 -12.50 12.77 5.35
N LEU A 307 -12.57 12.56 4.05
CA LEU A 307 -11.50 12.48 3.10
C LEU A 307 -11.60 13.74 2.23
N TYR A 308 -10.47 14.20 1.69
CA TYR A 308 -10.42 15.32 0.74
C TYR A 308 -10.45 16.74 1.29
N SER A 309 -10.12 16.99 2.57
CA SER A 309 -9.59 18.32 2.91
C SER A 309 -8.35 18.62 2.06
N GLU A 310 -8.09 19.89 1.75
CA GLU A 310 -6.96 20.26 0.89
C GLU A 310 -5.63 19.71 1.43
N GLN A 311 -5.39 19.83 2.73
CA GLN A 311 -4.19 19.29 3.39
C GLN A 311 -4.10 17.77 3.24
N GLN A 312 -5.22 17.05 3.35
CA GLN A 312 -5.27 15.60 3.20
C GLN A 312 -5.05 15.16 1.76
N GLN A 313 -5.55 15.89 0.77
CA GLN A 313 -5.26 15.63 -0.64
C GLN A 313 -3.79 15.87 -0.97
N GLN A 314 -3.21 16.98 -0.51
CA GLN A 314 -1.80 17.29 -0.69
C GLN A 314 -0.90 16.25 0.01
N PHE A 315 -1.25 15.85 1.24
CA PHE A 315 -0.59 14.75 1.93
C PHE A 315 -0.71 13.44 1.16
N CYS A 316 -1.91 13.09 0.68
CA CYS A 316 -2.15 11.86 -0.07
C CYS A 316 -1.37 11.79 -1.38
N GLU A 317 -1.24 12.93 -2.07
CA GLU A 317 -0.44 13.00 -3.29
C GLU A 317 1.05 12.82 -2.95
N ASN A 318 1.53 13.38 -1.83
CA ASN A 318 2.97 13.39 -1.50
C ASN A 318 3.45 12.19 -0.67
N ILE A 319 2.59 11.48 0.06
CA ILE A 319 3.01 10.33 0.86
C ILE A 319 3.73 9.27 0.01
N SER A 320 4.89 8.82 0.49
CA SER A 320 5.67 7.76 -0.13
C SER A 320 5.50 6.45 0.63
N MET A 321 5.32 5.36 -0.11
CA MET A 321 5.29 4.02 0.46
C MET A 321 6.27 3.12 -0.29
N ASN A 322 6.96 2.24 0.42
CA ASN A 322 7.95 1.33 -0.16
C ASN A 322 7.89 -0.01 0.60
N PRO A 323 7.81 -1.18 -0.08
CA PRO A 323 7.65 -2.46 0.62
C PRO A 323 8.84 -2.84 1.53
N TRP A 324 9.98 -2.15 1.39
CA TRP A 324 11.15 -2.30 2.26
C TRP A 324 11.19 -1.32 3.43
N ARG A 325 10.25 -0.38 3.51
CA ARG A 325 10.01 0.38 4.73
C ARG A 325 9.30 -0.55 5.72
N ALA A 326 10.08 -1.23 6.55
CA ALA A 326 9.63 -2.16 7.56
C ALA A 326 10.70 -2.29 8.66
N VAL A 327 10.33 -2.95 9.76
CA VAL A 327 11.26 -3.30 10.85
C VAL A 327 11.73 -4.75 10.72
N GLU A 328 12.79 -5.10 11.45
CA GLU A 328 13.30 -6.46 11.55
C GLU A 328 12.23 -7.51 11.86
N GLY A 329 12.43 -8.74 11.40
CA GLY A 329 11.39 -9.77 11.39
C GLY A 329 10.50 -9.76 10.15
N TRP A 330 10.68 -8.78 9.25
CA TRP A 330 10.05 -8.70 7.94
C TRP A 330 11.09 -8.59 6.82
N GLU A 331 10.92 -9.32 5.72
CA GLU A 331 11.81 -9.21 4.56
C GLU A 331 11.05 -9.44 3.24
N PRO A 332 11.02 -8.47 2.31
CA PRO A 332 10.48 -8.70 0.97
C PRO A 332 11.33 -9.72 0.18
N LEU A 333 10.71 -10.78 -0.34
CA LEU A 333 11.37 -11.86 -1.11
C LEU A 333 11.02 -11.79 -2.59
N SER A 334 11.86 -12.38 -3.46
CA SER A 334 11.85 -12.32 -4.95
C SER A 334 12.68 -11.19 -5.54
N SER A 335 13.09 -11.36 -6.80
CA SER A 335 13.78 -10.35 -7.60
C SER A 335 12.95 -9.08 -7.77
N LEU A 336 11.63 -9.21 -7.91
CA LEU A 336 10.72 -8.07 -8.02
C LEU A 336 10.67 -7.28 -6.72
N ASN A 337 10.49 -7.94 -5.57
CA ASN A 337 10.51 -7.20 -4.30
C ASN A 337 11.85 -6.52 -4.05
N LYS A 338 12.99 -7.19 -4.31
CA LYS A 338 14.30 -6.55 -4.25
C LYS A 338 14.38 -5.30 -5.13
N ALA A 339 13.91 -5.38 -6.38
CA ALA A 339 13.84 -4.25 -7.28
C ALA A 339 12.94 -3.12 -6.74
N ARG A 340 11.81 -3.45 -6.11
CA ARG A 340 10.89 -2.47 -5.53
C ARG A 340 11.55 -1.60 -4.45
N ARG A 341 12.58 -2.08 -3.73
CA ARG A 341 13.35 -1.26 -2.77
C ARG A 341 13.86 0.02 -3.41
N VAL A 342 14.52 -0.12 -4.56
CA VAL A 342 15.23 0.97 -5.23
C VAL A 342 14.36 1.68 -6.28
N VAL A 343 13.47 0.96 -6.97
CA VAL A 343 12.57 1.55 -7.96
C VAL A 343 11.59 2.52 -7.30
N TYR A 344 10.92 2.12 -6.22
CA TYR A 344 9.98 3.00 -5.52
C TYR A 344 10.68 4.24 -4.95
N GLN A 345 11.89 4.07 -4.41
CA GLN A 345 12.68 5.19 -3.90
C GLN A 345 13.07 6.16 -5.05
N ALA A 346 13.53 5.64 -6.18
CA ALA A 346 13.97 6.43 -7.32
C ALA A 346 12.82 7.22 -7.96
N VAL A 347 11.65 6.60 -8.12
CA VAL A 347 10.45 7.24 -8.69
C VAL A 347 9.88 8.26 -7.71
N SER A 348 9.80 7.94 -6.42
CA SER A 348 9.37 8.90 -5.40
C SER A 348 10.29 10.14 -5.40
N LYS A 349 11.61 9.96 -5.36
CA LYS A 349 12.58 11.07 -5.43
C LYS A 349 12.37 11.92 -6.68
N TYR A 350 12.23 11.28 -7.85
CA TYR A 350 11.98 11.98 -9.11
C TYR A 350 10.71 12.84 -9.05
N ARG A 351 9.58 12.25 -8.63
CA ARG A 351 8.28 12.94 -8.53
C ARG A 351 8.34 14.16 -7.60
N HIS A 352 8.90 14.00 -6.41
CA HIS A 352 9.02 15.11 -5.45
C HIS A 352 9.96 16.21 -5.94
N GLN A 353 11.07 15.85 -6.61
CA GLN A 353 11.98 16.82 -7.21
C GLN A 353 11.30 17.63 -8.32
N GLN A 354 10.56 16.97 -9.23
CA GLN A 354 9.81 17.67 -10.27
C GLN A 354 8.73 18.59 -9.68
N ASN A 355 8.06 18.15 -8.62
CA ASN A 355 7.00 18.92 -7.96
C ASN A 355 7.52 19.96 -6.97
N LYS A 356 8.83 19.99 -6.67
CA LYS A 356 9.42 20.78 -5.56
C LYS A 356 8.68 20.55 -4.23
N ALA A 357 8.20 19.32 -4.02
CA ALA A 357 7.39 18.96 -2.86
C ALA A 357 8.25 18.27 -1.80
N ALA A 358 7.91 18.49 -0.52
CA ALA A 358 8.47 17.70 0.57
C ALA A 358 8.06 16.23 0.46
N THR A 359 8.86 15.34 1.04
CA THR A 359 8.54 13.92 1.17
C THR A 359 8.09 13.64 2.62
N PRO A 360 6.79 13.71 2.93
CA PRO A 360 6.32 13.53 4.29
C PRO A 360 6.51 12.08 4.75
N GLU A 361 7.04 11.91 5.96
CA GLU A 361 7.09 10.65 6.68
C GLU A 361 6.27 10.80 7.97
N PRO A 362 4.99 10.39 7.96
CA PRO A 362 4.09 10.65 9.08
C PRO A 362 4.43 9.75 10.27
N ASN A 363 4.22 10.28 11.48
CA ASN A 363 4.27 9.57 12.76
C ASN A 363 2.93 9.65 13.51
N SER A 364 1.92 10.29 12.92
CA SER A 364 0.59 10.47 13.50
C SER A 364 -0.45 10.72 12.40
N TRP A 365 -1.71 10.89 12.80
CA TRP A 365 -2.81 11.31 11.91
C TRP A 365 -2.86 12.82 11.67
N CYS A 366 -1.91 13.56 12.24
CA CYS A 366 -1.89 15.00 12.19
C CYS A 366 -1.44 15.49 10.82
N LEU A 367 -2.23 16.38 10.23
CA LEU A 367 -1.89 17.07 8.98
C LEU A 367 -1.83 18.60 9.17
N ALA A 368 -1.75 19.04 10.43
CA ALA A 368 -1.71 20.43 10.83
C ALA A 368 -0.51 21.16 10.19
N SER A 369 -0.74 22.40 9.75
CA SER A 369 0.31 23.28 9.23
C SER A 369 1.20 23.79 10.37
N GLU A 370 2.37 24.35 10.07
CA GLU A 370 3.24 24.94 11.10
C GLU A 370 2.47 25.95 11.96
N GLY A 371 2.42 25.70 13.27
CA GLY A 371 1.74 26.56 14.27
C GLY A 371 0.30 26.18 14.60
N GLU A 372 -0.30 25.20 13.92
CA GLU A 372 -1.63 24.68 14.25
C GLU A 372 -1.57 23.62 15.36
N VAL A 373 -2.53 23.64 16.28
CA VAL A 373 -2.63 22.62 17.34
C VAL A 373 -3.12 21.31 16.74
N CYS A 374 -2.38 20.24 17.00
CA CYS A 374 -2.73 18.92 16.56
C CYS A 374 -3.89 18.33 17.38
N ASP A 375 -5.09 18.26 16.81
CA ASP A 375 -6.21 17.50 17.39
C ASP A 375 -6.12 16.02 17.00
N PRO A 376 -6.04 15.07 17.96
CA PRO A 376 -6.09 13.64 17.67
C PRO A 376 -7.32 13.18 16.88
N ASN A 377 -8.41 13.95 16.90
CA ASN A 377 -9.65 13.70 16.17
C ASN A 377 -9.73 14.46 14.84
N GLN A 378 -8.67 15.13 14.40
CA GLN A 378 -8.66 15.92 13.16
C GLN A 378 -9.14 15.07 11.97
N GLY A 379 -10.22 15.51 11.33
CA GLY A 379 -10.84 14.85 10.17
C GLY A 379 -11.71 13.62 10.51
N LEU A 380 -11.78 13.19 11.77
CA LEU A 380 -12.67 12.10 12.18
C LEU A 380 -14.10 12.62 12.38
N VAL A 381 -15.07 11.80 12.00
CA VAL A 381 -16.48 12.03 12.32
C VAL A 381 -16.74 11.43 13.70
N VAL A 382 -16.55 12.24 14.74
CA VAL A 382 -16.79 11.84 16.13
C VAL A 382 -18.26 12.08 16.47
N SER A 383 -19.09 11.05 16.35
CA SER A 383 -20.43 11.08 16.92
C SER A 383 -20.38 10.67 18.40
N LYS A 384 -20.85 11.54 19.28
CA LYS A 384 -21.07 11.14 20.68
C LYS A 384 -22.28 10.22 20.72
N PRO A 385 -22.20 9.05 21.37
CA PRO A 385 -23.38 8.21 21.53
C PRO A 385 -24.47 8.99 22.26
N THR A 386 -25.68 8.94 21.74
CA THR A 386 -26.87 9.44 22.44
C THR A 386 -27.22 8.45 23.54
N TRP A 387 -27.16 8.92 24.79
CA TRP A 387 -27.55 8.13 25.94
C TRP A 387 -29.07 8.22 26.18
N PRO A 388 -29.71 7.13 26.62
CA PRO A 388 -29.14 5.80 26.85
C PRO A 388 -28.84 5.03 25.54
N LEU A 389 -27.74 4.27 25.51
CA LEU A 389 -27.44 3.40 24.38
C LEU A 389 -28.60 2.41 24.15
N PRO A 390 -28.96 2.10 22.89
CA PRO A 390 -29.98 1.09 22.59
C PRO A 390 -29.52 -0.27 23.13
N ARG A 391 -30.43 -1.01 23.80
CA ARG A 391 -30.14 -2.37 24.28
C ARG A 391 -30.32 -3.35 23.13
N CYS A 392 -29.24 -3.75 22.48
CA CYS A 392 -29.27 -4.78 21.45
C CYS A 392 -29.05 -6.16 22.07
N PHE A 393 -29.90 -7.14 21.74
CA PHE A 393 -29.69 -8.55 22.08
C PHE A 393 -29.69 -9.38 20.80
N ASP A 394 -28.80 -10.36 20.69
CA ASP A 394 -28.85 -11.31 19.58
C ASP A 394 -30.03 -12.29 19.76
N GLY A 395 -30.38 -13.03 18.69
CA GLY A 395 -31.47 -14.00 18.72
C GLY A 395 -31.23 -15.22 19.62
N TYR A 396 -30.03 -15.35 20.21
CA TYR A 396 -29.67 -16.44 21.11
C TYR A 396 -29.73 -16.02 22.58
N ALA A 397 -29.83 -14.72 22.87
CA ALA A 397 -29.93 -14.20 24.21
C ALA A 397 -31.21 -14.70 24.89
N LYS A 398 -31.06 -15.39 26.03
CA LYS A 398 -32.15 -15.83 26.89
C LYS A 398 -31.93 -15.26 28.29
N PRO A 399 -32.89 -14.50 28.83
CA PRO A 399 -32.77 -14.00 30.19
C PRO A 399 -33.03 -15.13 31.19
N ILE A 400 -32.38 -15.03 32.35
CA ILE A 400 -32.36 -16.08 33.38
C ILE A 400 -33.73 -16.23 34.07
N ASP A 401 -34.51 -15.15 34.11
CA ASP A 401 -35.84 -15.07 34.73
C ASP A 401 -36.99 -15.44 33.77
N GLY A 402 -36.70 -15.68 32.49
CA GLY A 402 -37.70 -16.02 31.49
C GLY A 402 -38.52 -14.84 30.94
N GLU A 403 -38.15 -13.59 31.24
CA GLU A 403 -38.78 -12.42 30.65
C GLU A 403 -38.48 -12.29 29.14
N SER A 404 -39.24 -11.47 28.42
CA SER A 404 -38.94 -11.17 27.02
C SER A 404 -37.86 -10.09 26.92
N LEU A 405 -36.72 -10.39 26.29
CA LEU A 405 -35.70 -9.38 25.98
C LEU A 405 -36.20 -8.48 24.85
N ASN A 406 -36.49 -7.21 25.19
CA ASN A 406 -36.75 -6.18 24.20
C ASN A 406 -35.43 -5.66 23.62
N SER A 407 -35.07 -6.15 22.43
CA SER A 407 -33.95 -5.60 21.66
C SER A 407 -34.38 -4.32 20.94
N ASN A 408 -33.63 -3.24 21.14
CA ASN A 408 -33.76 -1.99 20.39
C ASN A 408 -33.16 -2.07 18.98
N CYS A 409 -32.53 -3.18 18.64
CA CYS A 409 -31.76 -3.38 17.42
C CYS A 409 -32.36 -4.54 16.65
N LYS A 410 -32.47 -4.38 15.32
CA LYS A 410 -33.07 -5.37 14.42
C LYS A 410 -32.20 -6.60 14.25
#